data_AF-A0A9E5RYL1-F1
#
_entry.id   AF-A0A9E5RYL1-F1
#
_cell.length_a   1.000
_cell.length_b   1.000
_cell.length_c   1.000
_cell.angle_alpha   90.00
_cell.angle_beta   90.00
_cell.angle_gamma   90.00
#
_symmetry.space_group_name_H-M   'P 1'
#
loop_
_entity.id
_entity.type
_entity.pdbx_description
1 polymer ?
#
loop_
_entity_poly.entity_id
_entity_poly.type
_entity_poly.pdbx_seq_one_letter_code
_entity_poly.pdbx_strand_id
1 'polypeptide(L)'
;MAVNFKKSLVRITIAFWCIAKRLQRSIAIFFTTFAIATFVIPNNAIAVPAKLSINELSSNQLNTSNATPTAIIAVSQTTFTEEKLTPQERQELQAVRQRRNRELIQILNKSQRKQLKHFLRSGQSLENSIEALDLERDQWDTIQAVLELSELKIKGILYRHSLPMKPV
;
A
#
# COMPACT_ATOMS: atom_id res chain seq x y z
N MET A 1 -17.64 -60.73 -3.01
CA MET A 1 -17.65 -59.24 -2.96
C MET A 1 -16.71 -58.62 -1.90
N ALA A 2 -16.05 -59.39 -1.02
CA ALA A 2 -15.21 -58.85 0.08
C ALA A 2 -13.80 -58.35 -0.31
N VAL A 3 -13.29 -58.72 -1.50
CA VAL A 3 -11.89 -58.42 -1.90
C VAL A 3 -11.70 -56.96 -2.32
N ASN A 4 -12.76 -56.32 -2.86
CA ASN A 4 -12.69 -54.93 -3.32
C ASN A 4 -12.70 -53.91 -2.16
N PHE A 5 -13.26 -54.27 -1.01
CA PHE A 5 -13.30 -53.39 0.16
C PHE A 5 -11.92 -53.22 0.82
N LYS A 6 -11.14 -54.32 0.90
CA LYS A 6 -9.77 -54.28 1.45
C LYS A 6 -8.82 -53.40 0.62
N LYS A 7 -8.94 -53.44 -0.71
CA LYS A 7 -8.13 -52.58 -1.61
C LYS A 7 -8.46 -51.09 -1.46
N SER A 8 -9.72 -50.75 -1.16
CA SER A 8 -10.14 -49.36 -0.93
C SER A 8 -9.55 -48.81 0.38
N LEU A 9 -9.60 -49.60 1.45
CA LEU A 9 -9.05 -49.22 2.76
C LEU A 9 -7.54 -48.95 2.73
N VAL A 10 -6.77 -49.78 2.01
CA VAL A 10 -5.31 -49.59 1.86
C VAL A 10 -4.98 -48.30 1.10
N ARG A 11 -5.80 -47.89 0.14
CA ARG A 11 -5.58 -46.62 -0.61
C ARG A 11 -5.84 -45.40 0.27
N ILE A 12 -6.84 -45.46 1.15
CA ILE A 12 -7.18 -44.37 2.07
C ILE A 12 -6.08 -44.17 3.12
N THR A 13 -5.52 -45.25 3.67
CA THR A 13 -4.44 -45.15 4.68
C THR A 13 -3.15 -44.58 4.09
N ILE A 14 -2.80 -44.95 2.85
CA ILE A 14 -1.63 -44.39 2.15
C ILE A 14 -1.84 -42.89 1.84
N ALA A 15 -3.04 -42.49 1.44
CA ALA A 15 -3.37 -41.09 1.19
C ALA A 15 -3.27 -40.24 2.46
N PHE A 16 -3.79 -40.74 3.59
CA PHE A 16 -3.68 -40.08 4.89
C PHE A 16 -2.21 -39.92 5.33
N TRP A 17 -1.39 -40.96 5.13
CA TRP A 17 0.03 -40.91 5.47
C TRP A 17 0.81 -39.89 4.61
N CYS A 18 0.49 -39.79 3.32
CA CYS A 18 1.06 -38.79 2.41
C CYS A 18 0.66 -37.35 2.77
N ILE A 19 -0.61 -37.12 3.14
CA ILE A 19 -1.08 -35.79 3.58
C ILE A 19 -0.36 -35.37 4.88
N ALA A 20 -0.26 -36.28 5.86
CA ALA A 20 0.40 -35.99 7.13
C ALA A 20 1.90 -35.63 6.94
N LYS A 21 2.60 -36.37 6.07
CA LYS A 21 4.02 -36.12 5.77
C LYS A 21 4.25 -34.80 5.03
N ARG A 22 3.29 -34.34 4.24
CA ARG A 22 3.34 -33.05 3.52
C ARG A 22 3.11 -31.86 4.46
N LEU A 23 2.31 -32.05 5.51
CA LEU A 23 2.02 -31.02 6.51
C LEU A 23 3.21 -30.76 7.45
N GLN A 24 3.93 -31.81 7.83
CA GLN A 24 5.08 -31.70 8.75
C GLN A 24 6.29 -30.97 8.13
N ARG A 25 6.50 -31.07 6.81
CA ARG A 25 7.58 -30.36 6.10
C ARG A 25 7.37 -28.85 6.00
N SER A 26 6.13 -28.37 6.06
CA SER A 26 5.84 -26.95 5.88
C SER A 26 6.06 -26.12 7.16
N ILE A 27 5.98 -26.73 8.35
CA ILE A 27 6.11 -26.03 9.64
C ILE A 27 7.59 -25.80 10.00
N ALA A 28 8.48 -26.74 9.65
CA ALA A 28 9.90 -26.64 9.99
C ALA A 28 10.65 -25.50 9.27
N ILE A 29 10.16 -25.03 8.11
CA ILE A 29 10.80 -23.98 7.30
C ILE A 29 10.59 -22.58 7.91
N PHE A 30 9.51 -22.38 8.68
CA PHE A 30 9.19 -21.06 9.24
C PHE A 30 10.07 -20.67 10.43
N PHE A 31 10.55 -21.62 11.23
CA PHE A 31 11.33 -21.30 12.44
C PHE A 31 12.82 -21.01 12.16
N THR A 32 13.40 -21.56 11.10
CA THR A 32 14.83 -21.36 10.80
C THR A 32 15.14 -20.01 10.17
N THR A 33 14.17 -19.36 9.53
CA THR A 33 14.35 -18.06 8.85
C THR A 33 14.17 -16.86 9.78
N PHE A 34 13.44 -17.01 10.89
CA PHE A 34 13.22 -15.93 11.86
C PHE A 34 14.45 -15.65 12.73
N ALA A 35 15.33 -16.63 12.95
CA ALA A 35 16.47 -16.52 13.87
C ALA A 35 17.72 -15.80 13.30
N ILE A 36 17.83 -15.61 11.98
CA ILE A 36 19.04 -15.02 11.35
C ILE A 36 18.89 -13.50 11.14
N ALA A 37 17.67 -12.96 11.17
CA ALA A 37 17.40 -11.58 10.77
C ALA A 37 17.55 -10.53 11.90
N THR A 38 17.89 -10.92 13.13
CA THR A 38 17.94 -9.99 14.28
C THR A 38 19.35 -9.67 14.80
N PHE A 39 20.43 -10.03 14.10
CA PHE A 39 21.79 -9.79 14.60
C PHE A 39 22.71 -9.12 13.56
N VAL A 40 22.40 -7.90 13.11
CA VAL A 40 23.41 -6.91 12.70
C VAL A 40 22.81 -5.50 12.83
N ILE A 41 23.18 -4.76 13.88
CA ILE A 41 23.08 -3.29 13.89
C ILE A 41 24.52 -2.76 13.95
N PRO A 42 25.03 -2.09 12.91
CA PRO A 42 26.23 -1.27 13.04
C PRO A 42 25.85 0.13 13.57
N ASN A 43 26.59 0.56 14.59
CA ASN A 43 26.63 1.94 15.08
C ASN A 43 26.86 2.93 13.93
N ASN A 44 25.93 3.86 13.72
CA ASN A 44 26.18 5.07 12.93
C ASN A 44 26.34 6.25 13.90
N ALA A 45 27.57 6.71 14.07
CA ALA A 45 27.89 7.95 14.78
C ALA A 45 27.35 9.15 13.97
N ILE A 46 26.56 10.01 14.61
CA ILE A 46 26.09 11.28 14.05
C ILE A 46 27.18 12.33 14.31
N ALA A 47 27.88 12.75 13.26
CA ALA A 47 28.87 13.83 13.32
C ALA A 47 28.30 15.14 12.74
N VAL A 48 28.24 16.15 13.62
CA VAL A 48 28.46 17.61 13.48
C VAL A 48 27.85 18.36 12.27
N PRO A 49 27.09 19.46 12.51
CA PRO A 49 26.57 20.31 11.44
C PRO A 49 27.66 21.21 10.85
N ALA A 50 27.89 21.09 9.54
CA ALA A 50 28.67 22.07 8.78
C ALA A 50 27.79 23.27 8.42
N LYS A 51 28.13 24.43 8.98
CA LYS A 51 27.60 25.74 8.59
C LYS A 51 28.28 26.12 7.26
N LEU A 52 27.52 26.29 6.19
CA LEU A 52 28.00 26.93 4.96
C LEU A 52 27.20 28.21 4.69
N SER A 53 27.94 29.32 4.76
CA SER A 53 27.55 30.69 4.45
C SER A 53 27.73 30.92 2.96
N ILE A 54 26.71 31.41 2.25
CA ILE A 54 26.89 32.25 1.05
C ILE A 54 25.75 33.28 1.00
N ASN A 55 26.11 34.56 1.14
CA ASN A 55 25.31 35.70 0.72
C ASN A 55 25.46 35.85 -0.80
N GLU A 56 24.40 36.21 -1.53
CA GLU A 56 24.29 37.51 -2.22
C GLU A 56 23.10 37.58 -3.18
N LEU A 57 22.65 38.81 -3.32
CA LEU A 57 21.43 39.34 -3.92
C LEU A 57 21.62 39.59 -5.43
N SER A 58 20.51 39.58 -6.16
CA SER A 58 20.22 40.43 -7.33
C SER A 58 20.30 39.81 -8.75
N SER A 59 19.10 39.69 -9.33
CA SER A 59 18.68 40.15 -10.67
C SER A 59 19.37 39.67 -11.97
N ASN A 60 18.50 39.13 -12.83
CA ASN A 60 18.43 39.28 -14.31
C ASN A 60 19.07 38.21 -15.22
N GLN A 61 18.15 37.44 -15.85
CA GLN A 61 18.02 37.20 -17.31
C GLN A 61 18.69 35.98 -18.00
N LEU A 62 17.80 35.12 -18.52
CA LEU A 62 17.79 34.25 -19.73
C LEU A 62 19.04 33.44 -20.18
N ASN A 63 18.82 32.11 -20.24
CA ASN A 63 18.92 31.20 -21.41
C ASN A 63 19.81 29.94 -21.25
N THR A 64 19.10 28.81 -21.28
CA THR A 64 19.46 27.55 -21.96
C THR A 64 20.69 26.79 -21.47
N SER A 65 20.48 25.82 -20.59
CA SER A 65 20.56 24.37 -20.91
C SER A 65 20.52 23.49 -19.65
N ASN A 66 19.64 22.48 -19.68
CA ASN A 66 19.74 21.19 -18.99
C ASN A 66 19.76 21.15 -17.44
N ALA A 67 18.59 21.38 -16.83
CA ALA A 67 18.07 20.60 -15.71
C ALA A 67 16.60 20.99 -15.54
N THR A 68 15.67 20.03 -15.59
CA THR A 68 14.24 20.29 -15.43
C THR A 68 13.81 20.05 -13.97
N PRO A 69 13.68 21.09 -13.13
CA PRO A 69 12.75 21.06 -12.02
C PRO A 69 11.38 21.47 -12.57
N THR A 70 10.64 20.51 -13.13
CA THR A 70 9.28 20.80 -13.59
C THR A 70 8.34 20.74 -12.39
N ALA A 71 8.08 21.92 -11.81
CA ALA A 71 6.83 22.18 -11.11
C ALA A 71 5.67 21.93 -12.09
N ILE A 72 4.82 20.95 -11.79
CA ILE A 72 3.63 20.63 -12.58
C ILE A 72 2.39 21.09 -11.80
N ILE A 73 1.90 22.27 -12.22
CA ILE A 73 0.50 22.66 -12.46
C ILE A 73 -0.51 22.41 -11.33
N ALA A 74 -0.91 23.51 -10.71
CA ALA A 74 -2.17 23.66 -9.99
C ALA A 74 -3.36 23.34 -10.91
N VAL A 75 -4.16 22.35 -10.52
CA VAL A 75 -5.51 22.13 -11.04
C VAL A 75 -6.49 22.58 -9.95
N SER A 76 -7.24 23.65 -10.24
CA SER A 76 -8.33 24.13 -9.40
C SER A 76 -9.47 23.11 -9.36
N GLN A 77 -9.40 22.20 -8.39
CA GLN A 77 -10.53 21.47 -7.85
C GLN A 77 -10.38 21.55 -6.33
N THR A 78 -10.90 22.64 -5.73
CA THR A 78 -10.84 22.92 -4.27
C THR A 78 -9.56 22.39 -3.62
N THR A 79 -8.45 23.01 -3.96
CA THR A 79 -7.08 22.62 -3.57
C THR A 79 -6.87 22.80 -2.06
N PHE A 80 -7.41 21.88 -1.27
CA PHE A 80 -6.83 21.58 0.03
C PHE A 80 -5.52 20.85 -0.21
N THR A 81 -4.43 21.60 -0.29
CA THR A 81 -3.10 21.03 -0.49
C THR A 81 -2.77 20.15 0.73
N GLU A 82 -2.57 18.84 0.50
CA GLU A 82 -2.12 17.87 1.53
C GLU A 82 -0.85 18.36 2.28
N GLU A 83 -0.09 19.24 1.63
CA GLU A 83 1.07 19.95 2.16
C GLU A 83 0.77 20.80 3.41
N LYS A 84 -0.45 21.36 3.55
CA LYS A 84 -0.82 22.18 4.71
C LYS A 84 -1.35 21.37 5.90
N LEU A 85 -1.58 20.07 5.74
CA LEU A 85 -2.09 19.21 6.82
C LEU A 85 -1.10 19.13 7.99
N THR A 86 -1.65 19.14 9.20
CA THR A 86 -0.88 18.85 10.41
C THR A 86 -0.31 17.43 10.37
N PRO A 87 0.80 17.14 11.08
CA PRO A 87 1.35 15.78 11.14
C PRO A 87 0.33 14.72 11.55
N GLN A 88 -0.57 15.06 12.49
CA GLN A 88 -1.65 14.17 12.93
C GLN A 88 -2.64 13.87 11.79
N GLU A 89 -3.09 14.89 11.06
CA GLU A 89 -4.03 14.70 9.96
C GLU A 89 -3.41 13.91 8.80
N ARG A 90 -2.10 14.10 8.55
CA ARG A 90 -1.37 13.26 7.58
C ARG A 90 -1.36 11.80 8.01
N GLN A 91 -1.16 11.52 9.29
CA GLN A 91 -1.22 10.16 9.81
C GLN A 91 -2.62 9.55 9.67
N GLU A 92 -3.67 10.32 9.97
CA GLU A 92 -5.06 9.88 9.78
C GLU A 92 -5.37 9.59 8.31
N LEU A 93 -4.92 10.46 7.40
CA LEU A 93 -5.07 10.29 5.96
C LEU A 93 -4.37 9.01 5.47
N GLN A 94 -3.13 8.77 5.92
CA GLN A 94 -2.42 7.54 5.62
C GLN A 94 -3.14 6.30 6.17
N ALA A 95 -3.72 6.38 7.37
CA ALA A 95 -4.50 5.29 7.94
C ALA A 95 -5.75 4.98 7.09
N VAL A 96 -6.46 5.99 6.60
CA VAL A 96 -7.60 5.83 5.68
C VAL A 96 -7.14 5.14 4.38
N ARG A 97 -6.06 5.62 3.75
CA ARG A 97 -5.49 5.04 2.52
C ARG A 97 -5.08 3.57 2.72
N GLN A 98 -4.39 3.26 3.82
CA GLN A 98 -3.98 1.88 4.13
C GLN A 98 -5.16 0.95 4.41
N ARG A 99 -6.21 1.46 5.07
CA ARG A 99 -7.43 0.67 5.32
C ARG A 99 -8.13 0.35 4.01
N ARG A 100 -8.37 1.35 3.15
CA ARG A 100 -8.93 1.18 1.81
C ARG A 100 -8.14 0.12 1.04
N ASN A 101 -6.82 0.23 0.99
CA ASN A 101 -5.99 -0.74 0.27
C ASN A 101 -6.14 -2.18 0.81
N ARG A 102 -6.30 -2.35 2.13
CA ARG A 102 -6.57 -3.66 2.74
C ARG A 102 -7.94 -4.21 2.36
N GLU A 103 -8.96 -3.37 2.28
CA GLU A 103 -10.31 -3.78 1.89
C GLU A 103 -10.35 -4.16 0.40
N LEU A 104 -9.72 -3.38 -0.49
CA LEU A 104 -9.59 -3.73 -1.90
C LEU A 104 -8.89 -5.07 -2.10
N ILE A 105 -7.80 -5.35 -1.38
CA ILE A 105 -7.07 -6.62 -1.46
C ILE A 105 -7.91 -7.82 -0.99
N GLN A 106 -8.89 -7.61 -0.12
CA GLN A 106 -9.80 -8.66 0.35
C GLN A 106 -10.89 -8.98 -0.67
N ILE A 107 -11.37 -7.97 -1.40
CA ILE A 107 -12.40 -8.12 -2.43
C ILE A 107 -11.83 -8.76 -3.70
N LEU A 108 -10.59 -8.41 -4.05
CA LEU A 108 -9.95 -8.83 -5.30
C LEU A 108 -9.34 -10.23 -5.23
N ASN A 109 -9.50 -10.98 -6.32
CA ASN A 109 -8.86 -12.28 -6.48
C ASN A 109 -7.35 -12.15 -6.75
N LYS A 110 -6.62 -13.27 -6.76
CA LYS A 110 -5.15 -13.27 -6.93
C LYS A 110 -4.69 -12.65 -8.27
N SER A 111 -5.42 -12.89 -9.36
CA SER A 111 -5.07 -12.36 -10.69
C SER A 111 -5.27 -10.84 -10.73
N GLN A 112 -6.45 -10.39 -10.29
CA GLN A 112 -6.81 -8.96 -10.21
C GLN A 112 -5.82 -8.18 -9.35
N ARG A 113 -5.42 -8.73 -8.19
CA ARG A 113 -4.39 -8.10 -7.33
C ARG A 113 -3.04 -7.93 -8.02
N LYS A 114 -2.64 -8.88 -8.87
CA LYS A 114 -1.39 -8.79 -9.63
C LYS A 114 -1.49 -7.67 -10.69
N GLN A 115 -2.62 -7.58 -11.39
CA GLN A 115 -2.88 -6.54 -12.37
C GLN A 115 -2.96 -5.15 -11.73
N LEU A 116 -3.68 -5.02 -10.62
CA LEU A 116 -3.76 -3.78 -9.86
C LEU A 116 -2.36 -3.30 -9.43
N LYS A 117 -1.54 -4.20 -8.89
CA LYS A 117 -0.15 -3.88 -8.53
C LYS A 117 0.67 -3.44 -9.75
N HIS A 118 0.43 -4.02 -10.92
CA HIS A 118 1.10 -3.64 -12.15
C HIS A 118 0.72 -2.21 -12.58
N PHE A 119 -0.58 -1.90 -12.65
CA PHE A 119 -1.08 -0.57 -13.00
C PHE A 119 -0.59 0.52 -12.04
N LEU A 120 -0.63 0.26 -10.74
CA LEU A 120 -0.10 1.21 -9.74
C LEU A 120 1.40 1.43 -9.89
N ARG A 121 2.17 0.40 -10.25
CA ARG A 121 3.62 0.52 -10.49
C ARG A 121 3.95 1.24 -11.79
N SER A 122 3.06 1.21 -12.78
CA SER A 122 3.20 2.03 -14.00
C SER A 122 2.78 3.49 -13.81
N GLY A 123 2.40 3.89 -12.59
CA GLY A 123 2.04 5.27 -12.26
C GLY A 123 0.58 5.63 -12.55
N GLN A 124 -0.27 4.64 -12.83
CA GLN A 124 -1.69 4.86 -13.01
C GLN A 124 -2.36 5.20 -11.66
N SER A 125 -3.36 6.07 -11.68
CA SER A 125 -4.17 6.37 -10.49
C SER A 125 -4.91 5.11 -10.01
N LEU A 126 -5.32 5.10 -8.74
CA LEU A 126 -6.05 3.96 -8.18
C LEU A 126 -7.37 3.76 -8.92
N GLU A 127 -8.08 4.85 -9.17
CA GLU A 127 -9.38 4.89 -9.84
C GLU A 127 -9.28 4.27 -11.24
N ASN A 128 -8.36 4.78 -12.06
CA ASN A 128 -8.14 4.25 -13.41
C ASN A 128 -7.66 2.80 -13.35
N SER A 129 -6.88 2.42 -12.34
CA SER A 129 -6.39 1.04 -12.18
C SER A 129 -7.52 0.06 -11.83
N ILE A 130 -8.51 0.50 -11.07
CA ILE A 130 -9.71 -0.29 -10.74
C ILE A 130 -10.62 -0.43 -11.96
N GLU A 131 -10.83 0.65 -12.73
CA GLU A 131 -11.61 0.61 -13.97
C GLU A 131 -11.02 -0.31 -15.04
N ALA A 132 -9.69 -0.44 -15.07
CA ALA A 132 -8.99 -1.32 -15.99
C ALA A 132 -9.03 -2.81 -15.58
N LEU A 133 -9.53 -3.14 -14.38
CA LEU A 133 -9.65 -4.53 -13.94
C LEU A 133 -10.94 -5.15 -14.48
N ASP A 134 -10.84 -6.41 -14.88
CA ASP A 134 -11.99 -7.26 -15.14
C ASP A 134 -12.62 -7.67 -13.80
N LEU A 135 -13.69 -6.97 -13.39
CA LEU A 135 -14.39 -7.12 -12.12
C LEU A 135 -15.80 -7.66 -12.34
N GLU A 136 -16.22 -8.58 -11.49
CA GLU A 136 -17.63 -8.95 -11.38
C GLU A 136 -18.43 -7.77 -10.83
N ARG A 137 -19.73 -7.70 -11.18
CA ARG A 137 -20.62 -6.61 -10.74
C ARG A 137 -20.59 -6.42 -9.22
N ASP A 138 -20.72 -7.50 -8.46
CA ASP A 138 -20.72 -7.45 -7.00
C ASP A 138 -19.38 -6.95 -6.42
N GLN A 139 -18.26 -7.32 -7.06
CA GLN A 139 -16.94 -6.80 -6.70
C GLN A 139 -16.84 -5.30 -6.98
N TRP A 140 -17.36 -4.86 -8.13
CA TRP A 140 -17.36 -3.45 -8.51
C TRP A 140 -18.17 -2.61 -7.52
N ASP A 141 -19.40 -3.03 -7.20
CA ASP A 141 -20.27 -2.33 -6.25
C ASP A 141 -19.61 -2.21 -4.87
N THR A 142 -19.00 -3.30 -4.40
CA THR A 142 -18.31 -3.31 -3.11
C THR A 142 -17.08 -2.39 -3.13
N ILE A 143 -16.31 -2.39 -4.22
CA ILE A 143 -15.14 -1.52 -4.36
C ILE A 143 -15.56 -0.05 -4.38
N GLN A 144 -16.62 0.30 -5.12
CA GLN A 144 -17.10 1.68 -5.15
C GLN A 144 -17.53 2.17 -3.77
N ALA A 145 -18.28 1.36 -3.03
CA ALA A 145 -18.65 1.70 -1.65
C ALA A 145 -17.42 1.96 -0.76
N VAL A 146 -16.35 1.16 -0.91
CA VAL A 146 -15.08 1.36 -0.20
C VAL A 146 -14.37 2.65 -0.63
N LEU A 147 -14.38 2.97 -1.93
CA LEU A 147 -13.79 4.21 -2.45
C LEU A 147 -14.55 5.43 -1.93
N GLU A 148 -15.88 5.46 -2.06
CA GLU A 148 -16.74 6.54 -1.59
C GLU A 148 -16.60 6.76 -0.08
N LEU A 149 -16.64 5.68 0.72
CA LEU A 149 -16.43 5.77 2.16
C LEU A 149 -15.06 6.37 2.48
N SER A 150 -14.01 5.96 1.76
CA SER A 150 -12.68 6.51 1.96
C SER A 150 -12.62 8.00 1.63
N GLU A 151 -13.28 8.42 0.54
CA GLU A 151 -13.33 9.82 0.11
C GLU A 151 -14.08 10.68 1.13
N LEU A 152 -15.22 10.20 1.65
CA LEU A 152 -15.97 10.89 2.69
C LEU A 152 -15.15 11.09 3.96
N LYS A 153 -14.36 10.08 4.36
CA LYS A 153 -13.46 10.20 5.52
C LYS A 153 -12.34 11.21 5.27
N ILE A 154 -11.78 11.23 4.07
CA ILE A 154 -10.77 12.22 3.67
C ILE A 154 -11.38 13.62 3.69
N LYS A 155 -12.56 13.82 3.12
CA LYS A 155 -13.31 15.09 3.18
C LYS A 155 -13.56 15.53 4.61
N GLY A 156 -13.90 14.61 5.52
CA GLY A 156 -14.06 14.91 6.95
C GLY A 156 -12.78 15.42 7.62
N ILE A 157 -11.62 14.81 7.32
CA ILE A 157 -10.31 15.27 7.81
C ILE A 157 -10.00 16.68 7.29
N LEU A 158 -10.19 16.90 5.98
CA LEU A 158 -9.92 18.18 5.33
C LEU A 158 -10.85 19.29 5.84
N TYR A 159 -12.14 18.97 6.03
CA TYR A 159 -13.11 19.90 6.58
C TYR A 159 -12.70 20.35 7.98
N ARG A 160 -12.28 19.43 8.85
CA ARG A 160 -11.80 19.77 10.19
C ARG A 160 -10.55 20.66 10.16
N HIS A 161 -9.63 20.41 9.23
CA HIS A 161 -8.46 21.26 9.01
C HIS A 161 -8.83 22.70 8.62
N SER A 162 -9.92 22.86 7.85
CA SER A 162 -10.40 24.16 7.38
C SER A 162 -11.09 25.02 8.45
N LEU A 163 -11.48 24.41 9.57
CA LEU A 163 -12.14 25.12 10.66
C LEU A 163 -11.10 25.89 11.48
N PRO A 164 -11.38 27.14 11.88
CA PRO A 164 -10.52 27.87 12.80
C PRO A 164 -10.47 27.11 14.14
N MET A 165 -9.31 26.52 14.44
CA MET A 165 -9.02 25.93 15.75
C MET A 165 -9.17 27.00 16.81
N LYS A 166 -10.25 26.92 17.60
CA LYS A 166 -10.36 27.68 18.85
C LYS A 166 -9.57 26.90 19.90
N PRO A 167 -8.49 27.43 20.48
CA PRO A 167 -7.80 26.75 21.56
C PRO A 167 -8.77 26.60 22.75
N VAL A 168 -8.83 25.39 23.29
CA VAL A 168 -9.55 25.04 24.53
C VAL A 168 -8.65 25.35 25.71
#